data_AF-A0AAY5EC23-F1
#
_entry.id   AF-A0AAY5EC23-F1
#
_cell.length_a   1.000
_cell.length_b   1.000
_cell.length_c   1.000
_cell.angle_alpha   90.00
_cell.angle_beta   90.00
_cell.angle_gamma   90.00
#
_symmetry.space_group_name_H-M   'P 1'
#
loop_
_entity.id
_entity.type
_entity.pdbx_description
1 polymer ?
#
loop_
_entity_poly.entity_id
_entity_poly.type
_entity_poly.pdbx_seq_one_letter_code
_entity_poly.pdbx_strand_id
1 'polypeptide(L)'
;MAPSGLKAVVGEKIVSGVLKSVKNDGEWKVLIVDHISMRILSSCCKMSDIMAEGVTIVEDINKRREPISSLEAIYLISPVQKSVSALISDFKDSAYTYKAAHIFFTDTCPDGLFAEIARSRVARAIKTLKEINVAFLPYESQVWVCFILFLHCITVLRAKMMEAVAEQIATLCDTLKEYPAIRYRQGPKENFALAELVLDRLNAHKADNPSMGETLPDRKERTESTYQLSRWTPTLKDVMENIIEDKLDKKQWPFLSDPAPITTTQTTVSARFGQWHKNKATAEYRSGPRLIIFIIGGVTYSEMRSAYEVTRATDGKWEVLIGSSHILTPNSFLNDLKKLDQPLSA
;
A
#
# COMPACT_ATOMS: atom_id res chain seq x y z
N MET A 1 -15.63 13.07 13.88
CA MET A 1 -14.41 13.40 13.12
C MET A 1 -14.12 12.24 12.18
N ALA A 2 -13.72 12.49 10.93
CA ALA A 2 -13.58 11.42 9.95
C ALA A 2 -12.64 10.33 10.46
N PRO A 3 -12.97 9.04 10.30
CA PRO A 3 -12.04 7.96 10.62
C PRO A 3 -10.76 8.22 9.82
N SER A 4 -9.59 8.06 10.44
CA SER A 4 -8.27 8.24 9.81
C SER A 4 -8.08 7.20 8.71
N GLY A 5 -8.70 7.42 7.56
CA GLY A 5 -8.67 6.51 6.42
C GLY A 5 -7.26 6.44 5.83
N LEU A 6 -7.03 5.41 5.02
CA LEU A 6 -5.74 5.16 4.40
C LEU A 6 -5.18 6.39 3.64
N LYS A 7 -6.05 7.19 3.01
CA LYS A 7 -5.67 8.46 2.36
C LYS A 7 -5.04 9.46 3.33
N ALA A 8 -5.58 9.59 4.54
CA ALA A 8 -5.06 10.50 5.55
C ALA A 8 -3.69 10.02 6.06
N VAL A 9 -3.55 8.71 6.33
CA VAL A 9 -2.28 8.11 6.80
C VAL A 9 -1.18 8.30 5.77
N VAL A 10 -1.46 8.00 4.50
CA VAL A 10 -0.49 8.19 3.40
C VAL A 10 -0.20 9.67 3.16
N GLY A 11 -1.23 10.52 3.19
CA GLY A 11 -1.08 11.96 3.03
C GLY A 11 -0.21 12.57 4.13
N GLU A 12 -0.43 12.19 5.38
CA GLU A 12 0.38 12.62 6.52
C GLU A 12 1.82 12.12 6.40
N LYS A 13 2.04 10.85 6.02
CA LYS A 13 3.40 10.30 5.81
C LYS A 13 4.16 11.07 4.72
N ILE A 14 3.50 11.44 3.62
CA ILE A 14 4.13 12.22 2.54
C ILE A 14 4.38 13.67 2.97
N VAL A 15 3.37 14.35 3.53
CA VAL A 15 3.50 15.76 3.93
C VAL A 15 4.55 15.91 5.03
N SER A 16 4.51 15.07 6.06
CA SER A 16 5.49 15.12 7.16
C SER A 16 6.87 14.60 6.77
N GLY A 17 6.93 13.47 6.06
CA GLY A 17 8.18 12.80 5.71
C GLY A 17 8.95 13.49 4.57
N VAL A 18 8.24 14.04 3.59
CA VAL A 18 8.84 14.64 2.38
C VAL A 18 8.86 16.15 2.47
N LEU A 19 7.68 16.77 2.56
CA LEU A 19 7.57 18.22 2.40
C LEU A 19 8.09 18.97 3.62
N LYS A 20 7.63 18.60 4.83
CA LYS A 20 8.09 19.23 6.07
C LYS A 20 9.57 18.98 6.36
N SER A 21 10.12 17.84 5.94
CA SER A 21 11.54 17.54 6.17
C SER A 21 12.50 18.34 5.28
N VAL A 22 12.00 18.94 4.21
CA VAL A 22 12.76 19.74 3.24
C VAL A 22 12.37 21.22 3.29
N LYS A 23 11.40 21.59 4.12
CA LYS A 23 10.92 22.96 4.27
C LYS A 23 12.00 23.81 4.95
N ASN A 24 12.45 24.84 4.23
CA ASN A 24 13.27 25.92 4.78
C ASN A 24 12.42 27.18 4.74
N ASP A 25 12.35 27.91 5.84
CA ASP A 25 11.57 29.14 5.90
C ASP A 25 12.15 30.19 4.93
N GLY A 26 11.36 30.58 3.93
CA GLY A 26 11.73 31.60 2.92
C GLY A 26 12.24 31.07 1.58
N GLU A 27 12.46 29.75 1.43
CA GLU A 27 12.86 29.15 0.14
C GLU A 27 11.73 28.32 -0.46
N TRP A 28 11.27 28.74 -1.63
CA TRP A 28 10.32 28.00 -2.44
C TRP A 28 11.00 26.87 -3.21
N LYS A 29 10.29 25.76 -3.38
CA LYS A 29 10.79 24.58 -4.09
C LYS A 29 9.85 24.12 -5.19
N VAL A 30 10.42 23.51 -6.22
CA VAL A 30 9.68 22.88 -7.32
C VAL A 30 9.48 21.40 -7.00
N LEU A 31 8.26 20.88 -7.11
CA LEU A 31 7.97 19.46 -6.87
C LEU A 31 7.86 18.73 -8.21
N ILE A 32 8.76 17.77 -8.45
CA ILE A 32 8.81 16.97 -9.67
C ILE A 32 8.35 15.56 -9.34
N VAL A 33 7.37 15.07 -10.08
CA VAL A 33 6.69 13.81 -9.81
C VAL A 33 6.67 12.93 -11.04
N ASP A 34 6.70 11.62 -10.84
CA ASP A 34 6.41 10.64 -11.90
C ASP A 34 4.91 10.33 -11.96
N HIS A 35 4.45 9.69 -13.03
CA HIS A 35 3.05 9.33 -13.24
C HIS A 35 2.45 8.49 -12.09
N ILE A 36 3.22 7.57 -11.50
CA ILE A 36 2.79 6.77 -10.34
C ILE A 36 2.71 7.64 -9.09
N SER A 37 3.80 8.35 -8.77
CA SER A 37 3.88 9.25 -7.61
C SER A 37 2.80 10.34 -7.64
N MET A 38 2.51 10.88 -8.83
CA MET A 38 1.46 11.86 -9.05
C MET A 38 0.07 11.31 -8.73
N ARG A 39 -0.19 10.04 -9.07
CA ARG A 39 -1.45 9.37 -8.72
C ARG A 39 -1.60 9.14 -7.21
N ILE A 40 -0.49 8.82 -6.52
CA ILE A 40 -0.49 8.69 -5.06
C ILE A 40 -0.81 10.05 -4.44
N LEU A 41 -0.07 11.09 -4.83
CA LEU A 41 -0.24 12.46 -4.33
C LEU A 41 -1.65 13.00 -4.58
N SER A 42 -2.19 12.82 -5.79
CA SER A 42 -3.52 13.33 -6.15
C SER A 42 -4.65 12.61 -5.41
N SER A 43 -4.41 11.40 -4.90
CA SER A 43 -5.41 10.68 -4.12
C SER A 43 -5.45 11.09 -2.64
N CYS A 44 -4.29 11.44 -2.05
CA CYS A 44 -4.18 11.70 -0.62
C CYS A 44 -4.13 13.19 -0.24
N CYS A 45 -3.54 14.06 -1.08
CA CYS A 45 -3.28 15.45 -0.74
C CYS A 45 -3.97 16.41 -1.72
N LYS A 46 -4.50 17.52 -1.20
CA LYS A 46 -5.00 18.62 -2.05
C LYS A 46 -3.84 19.53 -2.43
N MET A 47 -4.00 20.26 -3.54
CA MET A 47 -3.01 21.26 -3.97
C MET A 47 -2.79 22.35 -2.92
N SER A 48 -3.83 22.71 -2.15
CA SER A 48 -3.73 23.65 -1.03
C SER A 48 -2.70 23.21 0.01
N ASP A 49 -2.68 21.92 0.30
CA ASP A 49 -1.87 21.35 1.38
C ASP A 49 -0.41 21.27 0.93
N ILE A 50 -0.17 21.02 -0.37
CA ILE A 50 1.17 21.00 -0.97
C ILE A 50 1.75 22.42 -1.02
N MET A 51 0.97 23.41 -1.45
CA MET A 51 1.41 24.80 -1.53
C MET A 51 1.70 25.42 -0.15
N ALA A 52 0.94 25.05 0.88
CA ALA A 52 1.18 25.49 2.25
C ALA A 52 2.54 25.02 2.81
N GLU A 53 3.14 23.98 2.22
CA GLU A 53 4.40 23.40 2.65
C GLU A 53 5.62 23.91 1.85
N GLY A 54 5.49 25.02 1.12
CA GLY A 54 6.62 25.69 0.47
C GLY A 54 6.91 25.21 -0.96
N VAL A 55 5.93 24.56 -1.60
CA VAL A 55 6.01 24.17 -3.02
C VAL A 55 5.30 25.20 -3.90
N THR A 56 5.95 25.68 -4.96
CA THR A 56 5.36 26.66 -5.90
C THR A 56 4.62 26.00 -7.06
N ILE A 57 5.23 24.98 -7.66
CA ILE A 57 4.70 24.30 -8.84
C ILE A 57 4.98 22.80 -8.77
N VAL A 58 4.03 22.02 -9.29
CA VAL A 58 4.13 20.56 -9.43
C VAL A 58 4.29 20.22 -10.91
N GLU A 59 5.39 19.57 -11.28
CA GLU A 59 5.73 19.22 -12.65
C GLU A 59 5.90 17.70 -12.83
N ASP A 60 5.64 17.21 -14.04
CA ASP A 60 5.85 15.81 -14.42
C ASP A 60 7.26 15.63 -15.00
N ILE A 61 8.01 14.65 -14.49
CA ILE A 61 9.36 14.33 -14.95
C ILE A 61 9.43 13.94 -16.44
N ASN A 62 8.35 13.38 -16.99
CA ASN A 62 8.30 12.92 -18.37
C ASN A 62 8.09 14.05 -19.38
N LYS A 63 7.68 15.24 -18.92
CA LYS A 63 7.41 16.40 -19.78
C LYS A 63 8.66 17.29 -19.90
N ARG A 64 8.76 18.05 -20.99
CA ARG A 64 9.78 19.08 -21.17
C ARG A 64 9.45 20.25 -20.23
N ARG A 65 10.44 20.68 -19.44
CA ARG A 65 10.32 21.68 -18.37
C ARG A 65 11.21 22.87 -18.66
N GLU A 66 10.88 24.02 -18.08
CA GLU A 66 11.70 25.22 -18.17
C GLU A 66 12.80 25.20 -17.09
N PRO A 67 14.06 25.51 -17.42
CA PRO A 67 15.14 25.50 -16.43
C PRO A 67 15.01 26.70 -15.47
N ILE A 68 14.76 26.42 -14.20
CA ILE A 68 14.69 27.42 -13.12
C ILE A 68 15.86 27.17 -12.15
N SER A 69 17.04 27.70 -12.51
CA SER A 69 18.29 27.46 -11.77
C SER A 69 18.37 28.14 -10.41
N SER A 70 17.42 29.03 -10.06
CA SER A 70 17.36 29.71 -8.76
C SER A 70 16.70 28.86 -7.67
N LEU A 71 15.82 27.93 -8.04
CA LEU A 71 15.02 27.13 -7.11
C LEU A 71 15.61 25.74 -6.91
N GLU A 72 15.30 25.15 -5.75
CA GLU A 72 15.61 23.75 -5.45
C GLU A 72 14.45 22.85 -5.83
N ALA A 73 14.76 21.63 -6.26
CA ALA A 73 13.77 20.69 -6.74
C ALA A 73 13.63 19.48 -5.81
N ILE A 74 12.40 19.13 -5.48
CA ILE A 74 12.02 17.90 -4.77
C ILE A 74 11.54 16.89 -5.80
N TYR A 75 12.26 15.77 -5.93
CA TYR A 75 11.90 14.66 -6.81
C TYR A 75 11.21 13.59 -6.00
N LEU A 76 9.91 13.36 -6.24
CA LEU A 76 9.18 12.21 -5.71
C LEU A 76 8.95 11.20 -6.85
N ILE A 77 9.83 10.20 -6.95
CA ILE A 77 9.88 9.29 -8.10
C ILE A 77 9.89 7.82 -7.69
N SER A 78 9.37 6.97 -8.57
CA SER A 78 9.54 5.52 -8.44
C SER A 78 10.94 5.13 -8.94
N PRO A 79 11.62 4.13 -8.32
CA PRO A 79 12.96 3.69 -8.72
C PRO A 79 12.93 2.87 -10.03
N VAL A 80 12.51 3.52 -11.11
CA VAL A 80 12.44 2.95 -12.47
C VAL A 80 13.52 3.58 -13.32
N GLN A 81 14.15 2.79 -14.20
CA GLN A 81 15.21 3.24 -15.10
C GLN A 81 14.81 4.51 -15.88
N LYS A 82 13.57 4.58 -16.39
CA LYS A 82 13.06 5.75 -17.14
C LYS A 82 13.12 7.03 -16.29
N SER A 83 12.67 6.96 -15.05
CA SER A 83 12.60 8.10 -14.13
C SER A 83 14.00 8.52 -13.66
N VAL A 84 14.89 7.54 -13.40
CA VAL A 84 16.28 7.79 -13.03
C VAL A 84 17.09 8.38 -14.19
N SER A 85 16.95 7.86 -15.41
CA SER A 85 17.62 8.42 -16.59
C SER A 85 17.11 9.83 -16.94
N ALA A 86 15.83 10.12 -16.74
CA ALA A 86 15.28 11.47 -16.88
C ALA A 86 15.87 12.44 -15.84
N LEU A 87 15.97 12.01 -14.58
CA LEU A 87 16.66 12.75 -13.52
C LEU A 87 18.13 13.03 -13.89
N ILE A 88 18.85 12.05 -14.45
CA ILE A 88 20.24 12.25 -14.88
C ILE A 88 20.35 13.25 -16.03
N SER A 89 19.37 13.25 -16.94
CA SER A 89 19.30 14.20 -18.05
C SER A 89 19.16 15.66 -17.58
N ASP A 90 18.47 15.91 -16.46
CA ASP A 90 18.26 17.26 -15.92
C ASP A 90 19.55 17.94 -15.45
N PHE A 91 20.59 17.17 -15.11
CA PHE A 91 21.88 17.68 -14.60
C PHE A 91 23.07 17.33 -15.52
N LYS A 92 22.80 16.89 -16.75
CA LYS A 92 23.84 16.55 -17.72
C LYS A 92 24.48 17.80 -18.33
N ASP A 93 23.66 18.81 -18.60
CA ASP A 93 24.09 20.06 -19.23
C ASP A 93 24.84 20.97 -18.25
N SER A 94 25.71 21.84 -18.79
CA SER A 94 26.55 22.72 -17.97
C SER A 94 25.76 23.82 -17.28
N ALA A 95 24.56 24.14 -17.78
CA ALA A 95 23.57 24.93 -17.08
C ALA A 95 22.62 23.96 -16.36
N TYR A 96 22.74 23.85 -15.04
CA TYR A 96 21.82 23.03 -14.27
C TYR A 96 20.39 23.59 -14.39
N THR A 97 19.44 22.68 -14.62
CA THR A 97 18.01 23.00 -14.64
C THR A 97 17.52 23.52 -13.29
N TYR A 98 18.11 23.04 -12.19
CA TYR A 98 17.78 23.43 -10.82
C TYR A 98 19.06 23.64 -9.99
N LYS A 99 18.94 24.41 -8.90
CA LYS A 99 20.06 24.72 -8.00
C LYS A 99 20.59 23.48 -7.26
N ALA A 100 19.68 22.65 -6.76
CA ALA A 100 19.95 21.42 -6.02
C ALA A 100 18.74 20.48 -6.08
N ALA A 101 18.98 19.18 -5.83
CA ALA A 101 17.96 18.13 -5.87
C ALA A 101 17.77 17.45 -4.51
N HIS A 102 16.52 17.27 -4.11
CA HIS A 102 16.08 16.45 -2.99
C HIS A 102 15.33 15.24 -3.55
N ILE A 103 15.93 14.06 -3.48
CA ILE A 103 15.37 12.84 -4.07
C ILE A 103 14.66 12.02 -3.00
N PHE A 104 13.43 11.65 -3.32
CA PHE A 104 12.61 10.75 -2.54
C PHE A 104 12.11 9.61 -3.43
N PHE A 105 12.54 8.40 -3.09
CA PHE A 105 12.03 7.20 -3.75
C PHE A 105 10.76 6.70 -3.07
N THR A 106 9.79 6.28 -3.88
CA THR A 106 8.56 5.66 -3.38
C THR A 106 8.79 4.24 -2.85
N ASP A 107 9.81 3.54 -3.37
CA ASP A 107 10.13 2.15 -3.08
C ASP A 107 11.65 1.97 -2.92
N THR A 108 12.10 0.79 -2.50
CA THR A 108 13.52 0.46 -2.34
C THR A 108 14.26 0.59 -3.68
N CYS A 109 15.34 1.36 -3.71
CA CYS A 109 16.10 1.55 -4.95
C CYS A 109 17.09 0.38 -5.17
N PRO A 110 17.05 -0.33 -6.31
CA PRO A 110 18.01 -1.39 -6.58
C PRO A 110 19.42 -0.83 -6.79
N ASP A 111 20.43 -1.55 -6.28
CA ASP A 111 21.84 -1.14 -6.27
C ASP A 111 22.39 -0.73 -7.65
N GLY A 112 21.89 -1.35 -8.72
CA GLY A 112 22.26 -1.02 -10.10
C GLY A 112 21.92 0.43 -10.47
N LEU A 113 20.70 0.88 -10.14
CA LEU A 113 20.27 2.26 -10.39
C LEU A 113 20.98 3.25 -9.46
N PHE A 114 21.21 2.85 -8.21
CA PHE A 114 21.94 3.66 -7.25
C PHE A 114 23.38 3.92 -7.71
N ALA A 115 24.06 2.89 -8.23
CA ALA A 115 25.40 3.02 -8.80
C ALA A 115 25.43 3.94 -10.04
N GLU A 116 24.38 3.94 -10.87
CA GLU A 116 24.27 4.84 -12.01
C GLU A 116 24.16 6.32 -11.56
N ILE A 117 23.33 6.59 -10.54
CA ILE A 117 23.18 7.93 -9.95
C ILE A 117 24.52 8.39 -9.35
N ALA A 118 25.21 7.51 -8.62
CA ALA A 118 26.50 7.82 -7.98
C ALA A 118 27.62 8.16 -8.98
N ARG A 119 27.62 7.53 -10.17
CA ARG A 119 28.57 7.85 -11.25
C ARG A 119 28.25 9.15 -11.97
N SER A 120 26.99 9.57 -11.95
CA SER A 120 26.52 10.74 -12.68
C SER A 120 26.91 12.06 -12.00
N ARG A 121 26.85 13.16 -12.75
CA ARG A 121 27.08 14.52 -12.21
C ARG A 121 26.01 14.95 -11.21
N VAL A 122 24.84 14.30 -11.22
CA VAL A 122 23.72 14.56 -10.30
C VAL A 122 24.17 14.41 -8.86
N ALA A 123 25.09 13.49 -8.55
CA ALA A 123 25.57 13.23 -7.19
C ALA A 123 26.11 14.47 -6.47
N ARG A 124 26.65 15.46 -7.20
CA ARG A 124 27.13 16.73 -6.63
C ARG A 124 26.01 17.71 -6.28
N ALA A 125 24.86 17.59 -6.94
CA ALA A 125 23.69 18.46 -6.75
C ALA A 125 22.68 17.89 -5.75
N ILE A 126 22.81 16.62 -5.36
CA ILE A 126 21.91 15.97 -4.40
C ILE A 126 22.21 16.46 -2.99
N LYS A 127 21.19 17.01 -2.32
CA LYS A 127 21.25 17.37 -0.89
C LYS A 127 20.69 16.29 0.02
N THR A 128 19.58 15.68 -0.37
CA THR A 128 18.93 14.62 0.40
C THR A 128 18.53 13.47 -0.51
N LEU A 129 18.76 12.25 -0.06
CA LEU A 129 18.27 11.04 -0.69
C LEU A 129 17.62 10.19 0.41
N LYS A 130 16.31 9.95 0.29
CA LYS A 130 15.54 9.15 1.24
C LYS A 130 14.55 8.24 0.52
N GLU A 131 14.23 7.11 1.14
CA GLU A 131 13.20 6.19 0.67
C GLU A 131 11.99 6.30 1.61
N ILE A 132 10.78 6.39 1.04
CA ILE A 132 9.53 6.58 1.81
C ILE A 132 8.82 5.24 2.05
N ASN A 133 9.07 4.24 1.19
CA ASN A 133 8.43 2.93 1.22
C ASN A 133 6.89 3.07 1.26
N VAL A 134 6.35 3.70 0.22
CA VAL A 134 4.91 3.85 -0.05
C VAL A 134 4.70 3.54 -1.53
N ALA A 135 4.46 2.27 -1.82
CA ALA A 135 4.33 1.75 -3.18
C ALA A 135 2.90 1.28 -3.53
N PHE A 136 1.88 1.79 -2.83
CA PHE A 136 0.47 1.45 -3.05
C PHE A 136 -0.40 2.71 -3.24
N LEU A 137 -1.50 2.56 -3.99
CA LEU A 137 -2.47 3.63 -4.21
C LEU A 137 -3.62 3.52 -3.20
N PRO A 138 -3.81 4.49 -2.29
CA PRO A 138 -5.02 4.54 -1.49
C PRO A 138 -6.19 4.97 -2.38
N TYR A 139 -7.08 4.06 -2.75
CA TYR A 139 -8.23 4.38 -3.61
C TYR A 139 -9.38 4.99 -2.80
N GLU A 140 -9.67 4.40 -1.65
CA GLU A 140 -10.64 4.88 -0.66
C GLU A 140 -10.05 4.87 0.76
N SER A 141 -10.87 5.08 1.79
CA SER A 141 -10.42 5.03 3.18
C SER A 141 -10.04 3.61 3.63
N GLN A 142 -10.69 2.58 3.08
CA GLN A 142 -10.45 1.16 3.42
C GLN A 142 -9.96 0.32 2.24
N VAL A 143 -9.87 0.92 1.04
CA VAL A 143 -9.51 0.19 -0.19
C VAL A 143 -8.19 0.70 -0.76
N TRP A 144 -7.29 -0.23 -1.06
CA TRP A 144 -6.03 0.06 -1.73
C TRP A 144 -5.86 -0.74 -3.02
N VAL A 145 -5.01 -0.24 -3.91
CA VAL A 145 -4.67 -0.89 -5.18
C VAL A 145 -3.16 -0.94 -5.34
N CYS A 146 -2.62 -2.10 -5.68
CA CYS A 146 -1.22 -2.29 -6.10
C CYS A 146 -1.01 -1.74 -7.51
N PHE A 147 0.11 -1.07 -7.78
CA PHE A 147 0.34 -0.40 -9.07
C PHE A 147 0.65 -1.34 -10.25
N ILE A 148 0.50 -2.65 -10.09
CA ILE A 148 0.85 -3.60 -11.13
C ILE A 148 -0.30 -3.73 -12.13
N LEU A 149 -0.07 -3.19 -13.33
CA LEU A 149 -0.88 -3.49 -14.51
C LEU A 149 -0.88 -5.00 -14.74
N PHE A 150 -2.07 -5.59 -14.68
CA PHE A 150 -2.37 -7.02 -14.84
C PHE A 150 -1.83 -7.66 -16.14
N LEU A 151 -1.29 -6.86 -17.06
CA LEU A 151 -0.94 -7.27 -18.41
C LEU A 151 0.29 -8.19 -18.54
N HIS A 152 1.05 -8.46 -17.48
CA HIS A 152 2.26 -9.32 -17.54
C HIS A 152 2.08 -10.72 -16.91
N CYS A 153 0.85 -11.09 -16.54
CA CYS A 153 0.60 -12.20 -15.61
C CYS A 153 0.92 -13.60 -16.14
N ILE A 154 0.90 -13.88 -17.46
CA ILE A 154 0.59 -15.28 -17.84
C ILE A 154 1.76 -16.19 -18.20
N THR A 155 2.98 -15.78 -18.52
CA THR A 155 3.96 -16.82 -18.96
C THR A 155 5.40 -16.71 -18.51
N VAL A 156 6.02 -15.51 -18.37
CA VAL A 156 7.50 -15.46 -18.21
C VAL A 156 7.99 -14.69 -16.97
N LEU A 157 7.22 -13.75 -16.42
CA LEU A 157 7.68 -12.86 -15.33
C LEU A 157 6.94 -13.04 -13.98
N ARG A 158 6.27 -14.17 -13.77
CA ARG A 158 5.40 -14.42 -12.60
C ARG A 158 6.11 -14.27 -11.25
N ALA A 159 7.35 -14.76 -11.14
CA ALA A 159 8.12 -14.68 -9.89
C ALA A 159 8.44 -13.23 -9.49
N LYS A 160 8.95 -12.43 -10.43
CA LYS A 160 9.24 -11.00 -10.21
C LYS A 160 7.98 -10.21 -9.88
N MET A 161 6.84 -10.58 -10.47
CA MET A 161 5.56 -9.94 -10.16
C MET A 161 5.12 -10.24 -8.72
N MET A 162 5.17 -11.50 -8.30
CA MET A 162 4.81 -11.88 -6.93
C MET A 162 5.74 -11.22 -5.91
N GLU A 163 7.02 -11.11 -6.23
CA GLU A 163 8.01 -10.39 -5.43
C GLU A 163 7.67 -8.90 -5.29
N ALA A 164 7.31 -8.23 -6.40
CA ALA A 164 6.87 -6.84 -6.38
C ALA A 164 5.56 -6.62 -5.60
N VAL A 165 4.60 -7.56 -5.69
CA VAL A 165 3.37 -7.50 -4.88
C VAL A 165 3.70 -7.69 -3.40
N ALA A 166 4.58 -8.62 -3.07
CA ALA A 166 5.02 -8.87 -1.71
C ALA A 166 5.67 -7.64 -1.08
N GLU A 167 6.54 -6.96 -1.83
CA GLU A 167 7.16 -5.70 -1.40
C GLU A 167 6.10 -4.61 -1.17
N GLN A 168 5.13 -4.46 -2.07
CA GLN A 168 4.03 -3.50 -1.90
C GLN A 168 3.18 -3.78 -0.66
N ILE A 169 2.84 -5.05 -0.38
CA ILE A 169 2.11 -5.43 0.84
C ILE A 169 2.97 -5.17 2.09
N ALA A 170 4.29 -5.42 2.04
CA ALA A 170 5.20 -5.14 3.14
C ALA A 170 5.30 -3.63 3.44
N THR A 171 5.44 -2.77 2.42
CA THR A 171 5.48 -1.30 2.59
C THR A 171 4.21 -0.76 3.25
N LEU A 172 3.10 -1.46 3.07
CA LEU A 172 1.80 -1.10 3.58
C LEU A 172 1.62 -1.51 5.03
N CYS A 173 2.02 -2.72 5.38
CA CYS A 173 2.17 -3.14 6.78
C CYS A 173 3.11 -2.19 7.55
N ASP A 174 4.23 -1.77 6.95
CA ASP A 174 5.13 -0.78 7.56
C ASP A 174 4.48 0.61 7.70
N THR A 175 3.71 1.05 6.70
CA THR A 175 3.00 2.34 6.73
C THR A 175 1.92 2.36 7.82
N LEU A 176 1.26 1.22 8.06
CA LEU A 176 0.29 1.07 9.13
C LEU A 176 0.93 0.75 10.50
N LYS A 177 2.23 0.42 10.52
CA LYS A 177 2.98 -0.05 11.69
C LYS A 177 2.38 -1.29 12.33
N GLU A 178 1.93 -2.21 11.48
CA GLU A 178 1.31 -3.47 11.89
C GLU A 178 2.10 -4.68 11.38
N TYR A 179 2.13 -5.73 12.19
CA TYR A 179 2.69 -7.02 11.82
C TYR A 179 1.60 -8.10 11.95
N PRO A 180 0.71 -8.20 10.94
CA PRO A 180 -0.42 -9.12 11.00
C PRO A 180 0.03 -10.56 10.78
N ALA A 181 -0.69 -11.49 11.39
CA ALA A 181 -0.53 -12.91 11.11
C ALA A 181 -1.07 -13.23 9.71
N ILE A 182 -0.23 -13.76 8.83
CA ILE A 182 -0.59 -14.00 7.44
C ILE A 182 -1.34 -15.33 7.31
N ARG A 183 -2.50 -15.25 6.66
CA ARG A 183 -3.27 -16.42 6.22
C ARG A 183 -3.41 -16.37 4.70
N TYR A 184 -3.42 -17.55 4.08
CA TYR A 184 -3.65 -17.68 2.64
C TYR A 184 -4.68 -18.78 2.37
N ARG A 185 -5.37 -18.70 1.23
CA ARG A 185 -6.31 -19.74 0.82
C ARG A 185 -5.54 -20.94 0.29
N GLN A 186 -5.65 -22.08 0.98
CA GLN A 186 -5.06 -23.34 0.56
C GLN A 186 -5.70 -23.85 -0.75
N GLY A 187 -4.89 -24.32 -1.69
CA GLY A 187 -5.33 -24.88 -2.98
C GLY A 187 -4.42 -24.47 -4.15
N PRO A 188 -4.59 -23.27 -4.75
CA PRO A 188 -3.73 -22.80 -5.83
C PRO A 188 -2.28 -22.64 -5.36
N LYS A 189 -1.32 -23.25 -6.07
CA LYS A 189 0.12 -23.11 -5.78
C LYS A 189 0.59 -21.65 -5.77
N GLU A 190 -0.09 -20.79 -6.53
CA GLU A 190 0.17 -19.35 -6.64
C GLU A 190 -0.11 -18.59 -5.34
N ASN A 191 -1.15 -18.99 -4.60
CA ASN A 191 -1.47 -18.37 -3.31
C ASN A 191 -0.41 -18.70 -2.26
N PHE A 192 0.07 -19.95 -2.26
CA PHE A 192 1.16 -20.37 -1.38
C PHE A 192 2.44 -19.61 -1.70
N ALA A 193 2.84 -19.54 -2.97
CA ALA A 193 4.05 -18.84 -3.41
C ALA A 193 4.00 -17.32 -3.11
N LEU A 194 2.86 -16.64 -3.34
CA LEU A 194 2.74 -15.22 -2.99
C LEU A 194 2.82 -15.03 -1.47
N ALA A 195 2.12 -15.87 -0.71
CA ALA A 195 2.05 -15.72 0.73
C ALA A 195 3.41 -16.07 1.38
N GLU A 196 4.13 -17.05 0.85
CA GLU A 196 5.53 -17.35 1.17
C GLU A 196 6.45 -16.17 0.82
N LEU A 197 6.30 -15.52 -0.35
CA LEU A 197 7.09 -14.33 -0.70
C LEU A 197 6.78 -13.11 0.19
N VAL A 198 5.51 -12.88 0.52
CA VAL A 198 5.12 -11.82 1.49
C VAL A 198 5.74 -12.14 2.85
N LEU A 199 5.67 -13.39 3.27
CA LEU A 199 6.27 -13.85 4.50
C LEU A 199 7.80 -13.73 4.45
N ASP A 200 8.48 -14.12 3.38
CA ASP A 200 9.94 -14.02 3.20
C ASP A 200 10.41 -12.57 3.23
N ARG A 201 9.65 -11.64 2.63
CA ARG A 201 9.91 -10.20 2.74
C ARG A 201 9.68 -9.67 4.16
N LEU A 202 8.81 -10.31 4.96
CA LEU A 202 8.61 -10.02 6.39
C LEU A 202 9.56 -10.82 7.31
N ASN A 203 10.12 -11.94 6.85
CA ASN A 203 10.98 -12.88 7.56
C ASN A 203 12.48 -12.66 7.25
N ALA A 204 12.81 -11.85 6.24
CA ALA A 204 14.09 -11.14 6.18
C ALA A 204 14.34 -10.31 7.47
N HIS A 205 13.30 -10.12 8.29
CA HIS A 205 13.34 -9.60 9.65
C HIS A 205 13.32 -10.64 10.79
N LYS A 206 13.15 -11.95 10.53
CA LYS A 206 13.55 -13.14 11.34
C LYS A 206 12.87 -14.43 10.85
N ALA A 207 13.61 -15.53 10.93
CA ALA A 207 13.25 -16.93 10.57
C ALA A 207 12.48 -17.67 11.71
N ASP A 208 11.78 -18.83 11.59
CA ASP A 208 11.88 -20.06 10.75
C ASP A 208 10.57 -20.95 10.84
N ASN A 209 10.19 -21.63 9.74
CA ASN A 209 9.70 -23.04 9.49
C ASN A 209 8.32 -23.70 9.91
N PRO A 210 7.83 -24.79 9.19
CA PRO A 210 6.45 -24.97 8.66
C PRO A 210 5.73 -26.37 8.84
N SER A 211 4.43 -26.56 8.40
CA SER A 211 3.85 -27.82 7.78
C SER A 211 2.28 -27.96 7.65
N MET A 212 1.78 -28.30 6.42
CA MET A 212 0.60 -29.11 5.87
C MET A 212 -0.71 -29.42 6.67
N GLY A 213 -1.96 -29.60 6.17
CA GLY A 213 -2.63 -30.00 4.88
C GLY A 213 -4.21 -29.99 4.97
N GLU A 214 -4.92 -30.44 3.91
CA GLU A 214 -6.27 -30.07 3.33
C GLU A 214 -7.65 -30.26 4.05
N THR A 215 -8.64 -29.38 3.74
CA THR A 215 -10.02 -29.61 3.14
C THR A 215 -10.99 -28.41 3.33
N LEU A 216 -12.05 -28.29 2.50
CA LEU A 216 -12.94 -27.11 2.35
C LEU A 216 -14.27 -27.18 3.16
N PRO A 217 -14.86 -26.09 3.71
CA PRO A 217 -16.29 -26.04 4.05
C PRO A 217 -17.16 -25.21 3.09
N ASP A 218 -18.45 -25.54 3.15
CA ASP A 218 -19.60 -25.01 2.40
C ASP A 218 -20.00 -23.56 2.74
N ARG A 219 -20.67 -22.92 1.77
CA ARG A 219 -21.23 -21.56 1.86
C ARG A 219 -22.29 -21.45 2.96
N LYS A 220 -22.25 -20.38 3.75
CA LYS A 220 -23.28 -20.06 4.76
C LYS A 220 -24.53 -19.52 4.06
N GLU A 221 -25.65 -20.23 4.13
CA GLU A 221 -26.94 -19.70 3.66
C GLU A 221 -27.43 -18.61 4.64
N ARG A 222 -27.69 -17.41 4.12
CA ARG A 222 -28.21 -16.28 4.91
C ARG A 222 -29.71 -16.14 4.70
N THR A 223 -30.48 -16.16 5.79
CA THR A 223 -31.95 -16.06 5.81
C THR A 223 -32.43 -14.60 5.98
N GLU A 224 -31.75 -13.63 5.37
CA GLU A 224 -32.14 -12.22 5.45
C GLU A 224 -33.10 -11.85 4.32
N SER A 225 -34.12 -11.02 4.62
CA SER A 225 -35.09 -10.51 3.65
C SER A 225 -34.44 -9.50 2.71
N THR A 226 -33.72 -10.00 1.71
CA THR A 226 -33.04 -9.17 0.70
C THR A 226 -33.92 -9.01 -0.54
N TYR A 227 -33.79 -7.88 -1.23
CA TYR A 227 -34.45 -7.66 -2.53
C TYR A 227 -34.21 -8.84 -3.47
N GLN A 228 -35.25 -9.24 -4.22
CA GLN A 228 -35.23 -10.43 -5.07
C GLN A 228 -34.10 -10.44 -6.11
N LEU A 229 -33.61 -9.28 -6.53
CA LEU A 229 -32.53 -9.10 -7.51
C LEU A 229 -31.12 -9.01 -6.90
N SER A 230 -30.99 -8.98 -5.57
CA SER A 230 -29.71 -8.77 -4.88
C SER A 230 -29.45 -9.80 -3.79
N ARG A 231 -29.92 -11.05 -4.00
CA ARG A 231 -29.76 -12.16 -3.04
C ARG A 231 -28.33 -12.67 -2.94
N TRP A 232 -27.48 -12.35 -3.92
CA TRP A 232 -26.10 -12.82 -3.94
C TRP A 232 -25.22 -11.99 -3.00
N THR A 233 -24.68 -12.65 -1.97
CA THR A 233 -23.63 -12.11 -1.11
C THR A 233 -22.28 -12.70 -1.51
N PRO A 234 -21.21 -11.89 -1.63
CA PRO A 234 -19.86 -12.37 -1.89
C PRO A 234 -19.39 -13.33 -0.79
N THR A 235 -18.73 -14.42 -1.19
CA THR A 235 -18.15 -15.41 -0.27
C THR A 235 -17.15 -14.79 0.69
N LEU A 236 -16.48 -13.71 0.25
CA LEU A 236 -15.54 -12.96 1.06
C LEU A 236 -16.17 -12.37 2.32
N LYS A 237 -17.47 -12.01 2.30
CA LYS A 237 -18.16 -11.48 3.48
C LYS A 237 -18.25 -12.54 4.58
N ASP A 238 -18.56 -13.77 4.22
CA ASP A 238 -18.60 -14.90 5.17
C ASP A 238 -17.21 -15.16 5.76
N VAL A 239 -16.16 -15.07 4.93
CA VAL A 239 -14.77 -15.21 5.38
C VAL A 239 -14.39 -14.10 6.37
N MET A 240 -14.73 -12.85 6.08
CA MET A 240 -14.47 -11.70 6.96
C MET A 240 -15.14 -11.87 8.33
N GLU A 241 -16.42 -12.22 8.36
CA GLU A 241 -17.17 -12.45 9.61
C GLU A 241 -16.57 -13.62 10.40
N ASN A 242 -16.24 -14.73 9.73
CA ASN A 242 -15.65 -15.89 10.38
C ASN A 242 -14.24 -15.60 10.95
N ILE A 243 -13.45 -14.71 10.32
CA ILE A 243 -12.16 -14.25 10.86
C ILE A 243 -12.37 -13.44 12.14
N ILE A 244 -13.31 -12.50 12.12
CA ILE A 244 -13.60 -11.61 13.25
C ILE A 244 -14.16 -12.38 14.44
N GLU A 245 -14.96 -13.42 14.18
CA GLU A 245 -15.50 -14.32 15.20
C GLU A 245 -14.51 -15.41 15.65
N ASP A 246 -13.30 -15.46 15.07
CA ASP A 246 -12.28 -16.51 15.25
C ASP A 246 -12.80 -17.95 15.01
N LYS A 247 -13.82 -18.08 14.16
CA LYS A 247 -14.43 -19.36 13.75
C LYS A 247 -13.95 -19.83 12.38
N LEU A 248 -13.00 -19.11 11.77
CA LEU A 248 -12.49 -19.47 10.47
C LEU A 248 -11.78 -20.83 10.53
N ASP A 249 -12.10 -21.70 9.57
CA ASP A 249 -11.45 -22.99 9.46
C ASP A 249 -9.95 -22.82 9.18
N LYS A 250 -9.14 -23.19 10.19
CA LYS A 250 -7.68 -23.14 10.14
C LYS A 250 -7.10 -24.07 9.08
N LYS A 251 -7.90 -25.02 8.56
CA LYS A 251 -7.51 -25.91 7.46
C LYS A 251 -7.49 -25.18 6.13
N GLN A 252 -8.55 -24.45 5.78
CA GLN A 252 -8.61 -23.68 4.53
C GLN A 252 -7.69 -22.46 4.52
N TRP A 253 -7.52 -21.86 5.70
CA TRP A 253 -6.78 -20.62 5.89
C TRP A 253 -5.68 -20.84 6.93
N PRO A 254 -4.67 -21.67 6.62
CA PRO A 254 -3.56 -21.89 7.52
C PRO A 254 -2.82 -20.57 7.75
N PHE A 255 -2.28 -20.44 8.96
CA PHE A 255 -1.29 -19.42 9.24
C PHE A 255 0.04 -19.84 8.63
N LEU A 256 0.72 -18.88 8.01
CA LEU A 256 2.08 -19.08 7.50
C LEU A 256 3.12 -19.12 8.61
N SER A 257 2.87 -18.38 9.68
CA SER A 257 3.58 -18.47 10.94
C SER A 257 2.54 -18.34 12.05
N ASP A 258 2.51 -19.30 12.95
CA ASP A 258 1.59 -19.24 14.07
C ASP A 258 1.89 -17.98 14.91
N PRO A 259 0.87 -17.18 15.28
CA PRO A 259 1.08 -16.07 16.19
C PRO A 259 1.75 -16.59 17.46
N ALA A 260 2.81 -15.92 17.92
CA ALA A 260 3.38 -16.22 19.23
C ALA A 260 2.25 -16.25 20.25
N PRO A 261 2.18 -17.27 21.13
CA PRO A 261 1.06 -17.42 22.04
C PRO A 261 0.95 -16.16 22.89
N ILE A 262 -0.14 -15.41 22.70
CA ILE A 262 -0.51 -14.31 23.58
C ILE A 262 -0.86 -14.98 24.89
N THR A 263 0.10 -15.04 25.81
CA THR A 263 -0.18 -15.47 27.18
C THR A 263 -1.04 -14.36 27.76
N THR A 264 -2.36 -14.58 27.74
CA THR A 264 -3.30 -13.77 28.50
C THR A 264 -3.05 -14.04 29.98
N THR A 265 -1.94 -13.55 30.54
CA THR A 265 -1.90 -13.27 31.96
C THR A 265 -2.90 -12.15 32.16
N GLN A 266 -4.08 -12.51 32.64
CA GLN A 266 -4.92 -11.59 33.37
C GLN A 266 -4.06 -11.05 34.52
N THR A 267 -3.41 -9.91 34.31
CA THR A 267 -2.92 -9.11 35.43
C THR A 267 -4.17 -8.64 36.16
N THR A 268 -4.44 -9.26 37.30
CA THR A 268 -5.41 -8.79 38.29
C THR A 268 -5.03 -7.36 38.68
N VAL A 269 -5.68 -6.37 38.08
CA VAL A 269 -5.55 -4.97 38.48
C VAL A 269 -6.27 -4.81 39.81
N SER A 270 -5.48 -4.57 40.86
CA SER A 270 -5.96 -4.21 42.19
C SER A 270 -6.81 -2.94 42.11
N ALA A 271 -8.06 -3.04 42.53
CA ALA A 271 -8.96 -1.90 42.67
C ALA A 271 -8.56 -1.06 43.90
N ARG A 272 -7.57 -0.17 43.76
CA ARG A 272 -7.36 0.93 44.69
C ARG A 272 -6.95 2.20 43.94
N PHE A 273 -7.71 3.26 44.23
CA PHE A 273 -7.51 4.68 43.90
C PHE A 273 -8.13 5.25 42.62
N GLY A 274 -9.31 5.87 42.80
CA GLY A 274 -9.42 7.34 42.71
C GLY A 274 -9.47 7.97 41.31
N GLN A 275 -10.69 8.13 40.80
CA GLN A 275 -11.07 8.99 39.69
C GLN A 275 -11.01 10.48 40.08
N TRP A 276 -10.11 11.31 39.51
CA TRP A 276 -10.30 12.78 39.44
C TRP A 276 -9.37 13.49 38.41
N HIS A 277 -9.96 13.95 37.29
CA HIS A 277 -9.55 15.05 36.37
C HIS A 277 -8.38 14.80 35.39
N LYS A 278 -8.37 15.26 34.13
CA LYS A 278 -9.31 16.00 33.25
C LYS A 278 -8.74 15.91 31.82
N ASN A 279 -9.64 15.88 30.83
CA ASN A 279 -9.48 16.18 29.40
C ASN A 279 -8.09 16.62 28.91
N LYS A 280 -7.50 15.77 28.08
CA LYS A 280 -6.60 16.18 26.99
C LYS A 280 -7.13 15.49 25.73
N ALA A 281 -7.33 16.26 24.66
CA ALA A 281 -7.88 15.80 23.40
C ALA A 281 -7.16 14.52 22.94
N THR A 282 -7.83 13.38 23.09
CA THR A 282 -7.38 12.10 22.54
C THR A 282 -7.55 12.20 21.03
N ALA A 283 -6.43 12.37 20.34
CA ALA A 283 -6.29 11.77 19.03
C ALA A 283 -6.69 10.29 19.21
N GLU A 284 -7.85 9.89 18.70
CA GLU A 284 -8.27 8.50 18.69
C GLU A 284 -7.32 7.73 17.77
N TYR A 285 -6.17 7.35 18.31
CA TYR A 285 -5.43 6.20 17.83
C TYR A 285 -6.40 5.02 17.93
N ARG A 286 -6.95 4.58 16.80
CA ARG A 286 -7.74 3.35 16.74
C ARG A 286 -6.84 2.20 17.15
N SER A 287 -6.95 1.82 18.42
CA SER A 287 -6.28 0.66 19.04
C SER A 287 -7.11 -0.62 18.84
N GLY A 288 -7.73 -0.76 17.67
CA GLY A 288 -8.51 -1.95 17.29
C GLY A 288 -7.69 -2.82 16.33
N PRO A 289 -7.81 -4.16 16.40
CA PRO A 289 -7.16 -5.04 15.43
C PRO A 289 -7.67 -4.76 14.02
N ARG A 290 -6.76 -4.78 13.04
CA ARG A 290 -7.10 -4.61 11.62
C ARG A 290 -7.04 -5.93 10.89
N LEU A 291 -7.95 -6.08 9.94
CA LEU A 291 -8.00 -7.21 9.03
C LEU A 291 -7.63 -6.74 7.63
N ILE A 292 -6.43 -7.11 7.18
CA ILE A 292 -5.93 -6.79 5.84
C ILE A 292 -6.23 -7.98 4.91
N ILE A 293 -6.90 -7.72 3.80
CA ILE A 293 -7.29 -8.72 2.81
C ILE A 293 -6.73 -8.33 1.45
N PHE A 294 -5.99 -9.24 0.83
CA PHE A 294 -5.47 -9.05 -0.53
C PHE A 294 -6.05 -10.09 -1.50
N ILE A 295 -6.64 -9.60 -2.60
CA ILE A 295 -7.24 -10.44 -3.64
C ILE A 295 -6.37 -10.36 -4.90
N ILE A 296 -5.80 -11.52 -5.25
CA ILE A 296 -5.13 -11.72 -6.53
C ILE A 296 -6.20 -11.82 -7.62
N GLY A 297 -5.98 -11.16 -8.75
CA GLY A 297 -6.95 -11.20 -9.86
C GLY A 297 -7.87 -10.00 -9.93
N GLY A 298 -7.78 -9.08 -8.97
CA GLY A 298 -8.59 -7.87 -8.90
C GLY A 298 -9.78 -7.99 -7.95
N VAL A 299 -10.27 -6.85 -7.45
CA VAL A 299 -11.39 -6.79 -6.51
C VAL A 299 -12.65 -6.23 -7.17
N THR A 300 -13.80 -6.82 -6.89
CA THR A 300 -15.09 -6.32 -7.34
C THR A 300 -15.66 -5.26 -6.39
N TYR A 301 -16.50 -4.37 -6.91
CA TYR A 301 -17.20 -3.38 -6.07
C TYR A 301 -18.08 -4.01 -4.98
N SER A 302 -18.62 -5.20 -5.23
CA SER A 302 -19.40 -5.96 -4.23
C SER A 302 -18.55 -6.44 -3.06
N GLU A 303 -17.30 -6.84 -3.31
CA GLU A 303 -16.36 -7.24 -2.25
C GLU A 303 -15.87 -6.02 -1.46
N MET A 304 -15.58 -4.91 -2.15
CA MET A 304 -15.26 -3.63 -1.49
C MET A 304 -16.38 -3.20 -0.55
N ARG A 305 -17.64 -3.25 -1.01
CA ARG A 305 -18.82 -2.93 -0.20
C ARG A 305 -18.92 -3.83 1.04
N SER A 306 -18.64 -5.12 0.88
CA SER A 306 -18.71 -6.09 1.97
C SER A 306 -17.73 -5.75 3.10
N ALA A 307 -16.53 -5.26 2.79
CA ALA A 307 -15.55 -4.81 3.79
C ALA A 307 -16.10 -3.65 4.66
N TYR A 308 -16.77 -2.67 4.04
CA TYR A 308 -17.41 -1.58 4.79
C TYR A 308 -18.59 -2.05 5.63
N GLU A 309 -19.40 -2.98 5.12
CA GLU A 309 -20.53 -3.56 5.86
C GLU A 309 -20.05 -4.28 7.12
N VAL A 310 -19.01 -5.10 7.01
CA VAL A 310 -18.43 -5.82 8.15
C VAL A 310 -17.78 -4.87 9.16
N THR A 311 -17.05 -3.85 8.69
CA THR A 311 -16.48 -2.84 9.59
C THR A 311 -17.55 -2.08 10.36
N ARG A 312 -18.70 -1.78 9.72
CA ARG A 312 -19.84 -1.14 10.39
C ARG A 312 -20.55 -2.10 11.35
N ALA A 313 -20.70 -3.37 10.98
CA ALA A 313 -21.34 -4.40 11.82
C ALA A 313 -20.57 -4.67 13.12
N THR A 314 -19.27 -4.40 13.15
CA THR A 314 -18.43 -4.54 14.37
C THR A 314 -18.34 -3.26 15.21
N ASP A 315 -19.14 -2.23 14.90
CA ASP A 315 -19.10 -0.90 15.53
C ASP A 315 -17.68 -0.29 15.56
N GLY A 316 -16.86 -0.60 14.54
CA GLY A 316 -15.48 -0.11 14.45
C GLY A 316 -14.48 -0.78 15.40
N LYS A 317 -14.84 -1.89 16.05
CA LYS A 317 -13.88 -2.72 16.81
C LYS A 317 -12.80 -3.32 15.92
N TRP A 318 -13.19 -3.71 14.70
CA TRP A 318 -12.30 -4.20 13.67
C TRP A 318 -12.33 -3.28 12.46
N GLU A 319 -11.17 -2.95 11.91
CA GLU A 319 -11.07 -2.23 10.65
C GLU A 319 -10.66 -3.20 9.54
N VAL A 320 -11.55 -3.40 8.57
CA VAL A 320 -11.27 -4.25 7.41
C VAL A 320 -10.69 -3.40 6.29
N LEU A 321 -9.48 -3.72 5.85
CA LEU A 321 -8.82 -3.14 4.69
C LEU A 321 -8.78 -4.16 3.56
N ILE A 322 -9.22 -3.76 2.38
CA ILE A 322 -9.28 -4.64 1.21
C ILE A 322 -8.41 -4.10 0.07
N GLY A 323 -7.66 -5.01 -0.53
CA GLY A 323 -6.62 -4.73 -1.50
C GLY A 323 -6.68 -5.64 -2.70
N SER A 324 -6.26 -5.15 -3.84
CA SER A 324 -6.03 -5.99 -5.02
C SER A 324 -5.05 -5.35 -6.01
N SER A 325 -4.72 -6.08 -7.08
CA SER A 325 -3.93 -5.55 -8.20
C SER A 325 -4.67 -4.46 -8.98
N HIS A 326 -5.98 -4.59 -9.17
CA HIS A 326 -6.80 -3.61 -9.88
C HIS A 326 -8.28 -3.79 -9.52
N ILE A 327 -9.06 -2.73 -9.72
CA ILE A 327 -10.51 -2.78 -9.47
C ILE A 327 -11.21 -3.33 -10.71
N LEU A 328 -12.03 -4.35 -10.52
CA LEU A 328 -12.77 -5.03 -11.57
C LEU A 328 -14.15 -4.42 -11.79
N THR A 329 -14.43 -4.13 -13.06
CA THR A 329 -15.79 -4.05 -13.58
C THR A 329 -16.10 -5.32 -14.37
N PRO A 330 -17.37 -5.74 -14.50
CA PRO A 330 -17.71 -6.90 -15.32
C PRO A 330 -17.14 -6.83 -16.74
N ASN A 331 -17.16 -5.64 -17.34
CA ASN A 331 -16.59 -5.40 -18.67
C ASN A 331 -15.06 -5.51 -18.67
N SER A 332 -14.36 -4.97 -17.66
CA SER A 332 -12.91 -5.14 -17.55
C SER A 332 -12.54 -6.60 -17.41
N PHE A 333 -13.24 -7.34 -16.55
CA PHE A 333 -13.00 -8.74 -16.32
C PHE A 333 -13.14 -9.56 -17.62
N LEU A 334 -14.20 -9.33 -18.40
CA LEU A 334 -14.38 -9.99 -19.70
C LEU A 334 -13.28 -9.61 -20.71
N ASN A 335 -12.83 -8.35 -20.70
CA ASN A 335 -11.73 -7.92 -21.54
C ASN A 335 -10.40 -8.56 -21.13
N ASP A 336 -10.19 -8.77 -19.84
CA ASP A 336 -8.99 -9.41 -19.32
C ASP A 336 -9.00 -10.91 -19.64
N LEU A 337 -10.16 -11.58 -19.50
CA LEU A 337 -10.36 -12.96 -19.97
C LEU A 337 -10.11 -13.12 -21.47
N LYS A 338 -10.57 -12.17 -22.29
CA LYS A 338 -10.34 -12.17 -23.74
C LYS A 338 -8.86 -12.10 -24.10
N LYS A 339 -8.06 -11.39 -23.31
CA LYS A 339 -6.62 -11.22 -23.56
C LYS A 339 -5.79 -12.45 -23.18
N LEU A 340 -6.33 -13.39 -22.38
CA LEU A 340 -5.58 -14.56 -21.92
C LEU A 340 -5.25 -15.53 -23.06
N ASP A 341 -6.09 -15.56 -24.10
CA ASP A 341 -5.94 -16.45 -25.27
C ASP A 341 -5.09 -15.83 -26.39
N GLN A 342 -4.76 -14.53 -26.30
CA GLN A 342 -3.95 -13.87 -27.32
C GLN A 342 -2.46 -14.09 -27.02
N PRO A 343 -1.66 -14.59 -27.99
CA PRO A 343 -0.22 -14.60 -27.84
C PRO A 343 0.26 -13.15 -27.70
N LEU A 344 0.93 -12.84 -26.59
CA LEU A 344 1.52 -11.53 -26.33
C LEU A 344 2.44 -11.17 -27.49
N SER A 345 2.10 -10.13 -28.27
CA SER A 345 3.01 -9.56 -29.24
C SER A 345 4.23 -9.04 -28.49
N ALA A 346 5.39 -9.63 -28.79
CA ALA A 346 6.69 -9.32 -28.20
C ALA A 346 7.08 -7.85 -28.29
#